data_AF-A0A1V5I9N6-F1
#
_entry.id   AF-A0A1V5I9N6-F1
#
_cell.length_a   1.000
_cell.length_b   1.000
_cell.length_c   1.000
_cell.angle_alpha   90.00
_cell.angle_beta   90.00
_cell.angle_gamma   90.00
#
_symmetry.space_group_name_H-M   'P 1'
#
loop_
_entity.id
_entity.type
_entity.pdbx_description
1 polymer ?
#
loop_
_entity_poly.entity_id
_entity_poly.type
_entity_poly.pdbx_seq_one_letter_code
_entity_poly.pdbx_strand_id
1 'polypeptide(L)'
;MAWRVSNASKCAGYEKDRDPESRKAQHRKSHHKRREKILPYQKKKCLERKMEAIRVYSDGSMKCAFCPESRLYALGLDHVNGDGATQRKDGPRGCVATSLWAKKNGWPKVFRVLCHNCNWLASLLPRASPGLSCYKSADKLKEQTICHYSEGSMACPCGISDIRVLTIDHPDADGAAHRRALGVVGGSQLYRRLRQAGFPPGYRILCFSCNLATYLEQKAGSVPH
;
A
#
# COMPACT_ATOMS: atom_id res chain seq x y z
N MET A 1 -11.36 37.59 -37.15
CA MET A 1 -12.49 36.90 -37.82
C MET A 1 -12.06 36.18 -39.10
N ALA A 2 -11.28 36.81 -40.00
CA ALA A 2 -10.90 36.26 -41.31
C ALA A 2 -10.23 34.86 -41.30
N TRP A 3 -9.29 34.60 -40.40
CA TRP A 3 -8.58 33.32 -40.34
C TRP A 3 -9.48 32.10 -40.05
N ARG A 4 -10.49 32.27 -39.17
CA ARG A 4 -11.42 31.19 -38.84
C ARG A 4 -12.34 30.84 -40.00
N VAL A 5 -12.71 31.84 -40.81
CA VAL A 5 -13.54 31.66 -42.01
C VAL A 5 -12.75 30.94 -43.09
N SER A 6 -11.49 31.34 -43.33
CA SER A 6 -10.58 30.69 -44.28
C SER A 6 -10.16 29.26 -43.90
N ASN A 7 -10.29 28.91 -42.62
CA ASN A 7 -9.87 27.62 -42.08
C ASN A 7 -11.03 26.83 -41.43
N ALA A 8 -12.27 27.07 -41.87
CA ALA A 8 -13.49 26.51 -41.29
C ALA A 8 -13.45 24.97 -41.14
N SER A 9 -12.87 24.25 -42.11
CA SER A 9 -12.69 22.79 -42.07
C SER A 9 -11.68 22.33 -41.01
N LYS A 10 -10.61 23.11 -40.75
CA LYS A 10 -9.68 22.84 -39.64
C LYS A 10 -10.34 23.15 -38.29
N CYS A 11 -11.09 24.25 -38.19
CA CYS A 11 -11.85 24.60 -36.99
C CYS A 11 -12.91 23.54 -36.62
N ALA A 12 -13.62 22.97 -37.60
CA ALA A 12 -14.57 21.88 -37.41
C ALA A 12 -13.89 20.58 -36.90
N GLY A 13 -12.64 20.34 -37.28
CA GLY A 13 -11.81 19.26 -36.72
C GLY A 13 -11.49 19.46 -35.23
N TYR A 14 -11.16 20.70 -34.83
CA TYR A 14 -10.91 21.05 -33.43
C TYR A 14 -12.17 21.00 -32.55
N GLU A 15 -13.37 21.15 -33.12
CA GLU A 15 -14.64 21.03 -32.41
C GLU A 15 -15.02 19.57 -32.10
N LYS A 16 -14.71 18.62 -32.99
CA LYS A 16 -14.86 17.17 -32.71
C LYS A 16 -13.96 16.69 -31.57
N ASP A 17 -12.82 17.33 -31.37
CA ASP A 17 -11.89 17.07 -30.27
C ASP A 17 -12.25 17.80 -28.96
N ARG A 18 -13.40 18.50 -28.86
CA ARG A 18 -13.84 19.17 -27.61
C ARG A 18 -14.67 18.31 -26.68
N ASP A 19 -15.18 17.17 -27.14
CA ASP A 19 -15.89 16.24 -26.26
C ASP A 19 -14.97 15.76 -25.12
N PRO A 20 -15.31 16.07 -23.85
CA PRO A 20 -14.52 15.65 -22.70
C PRO A 20 -14.28 14.14 -22.65
N GLU A 21 -15.23 13.31 -23.11
CA GLU A 21 -15.05 11.85 -23.13
C GLU A 21 -14.08 11.39 -24.22
N SER A 22 -14.17 11.95 -25.43
CA SER A 22 -13.18 11.75 -26.49
C SER A 22 -11.76 12.14 -26.06
N ARG A 23 -11.59 13.30 -25.40
CA ARG A 23 -10.30 13.73 -24.83
C ARG A 23 -9.79 12.78 -23.75
N LYS A 24 -10.65 12.36 -22.82
CA LYS A 24 -10.28 11.37 -21.79
C LYS A 24 -9.90 10.03 -22.42
N ALA A 25 -10.60 9.59 -23.45
CA ALA A 25 -10.31 8.35 -24.18
C ALA A 25 -8.96 8.43 -24.91
N GLN A 26 -8.70 9.53 -25.64
CA GLN A 26 -7.42 9.79 -26.29
C GLN A 26 -6.27 9.88 -25.27
N HIS A 27 -6.48 10.58 -24.16
CA HIS A 27 -5.52 10.65 -23.06
C HIS A 27 -5.22 9.27 -22.47
N ARG A 28 -6.24 8.46 -22.16
CA ARG A 28 -6.08 7.06 -21.68
C ARG A 28 -5.27 6.21 -22.65
N LYS A 29 -5.59 6.25 -23.95
CA LYS A 29 -4.85 5.53 -25.01
C LYS A 29 -3.39 5.97 -25.08
N SER A 30 -3.14 7.28 -25.03
CA SER A 30 -1.79 7.86 -25.05
C SER A 30 -0.99 7.52 -23.79
N HIS A 31 -1.65 7.50 -22.63
CA HIS A 31 -1.04 7.10 -21.35
C HIS A 31 -0.67 5.62 -21.35
N HIS A 32 -1.52 4.74 -21.90
CA HIS A 32 -1.21 3.32 -22.06
C HIS A 32 0.04 3.12 -22.92
N LYS A 33 0.12 3.81 -24.08
CA LYS A 33 1.28 3.74 -24.98
C LYS A 33 2.59 4.22 -24.34
N ARG A 34 2.52 5.23 -23.46
CA ARG A 34 3.69 5.81 -22.78
C ARG A 34 3.94 5.21 -21.38
N ARG A 35 3.09 4.27 -20.95
CA ARG A 35 3.06 3.74 -19.58
C ARG A 35 4.42 3.19 -19.16
N GLU A 36 5.02 2.33 -19.97
CA GLU A 36 6.31 1.70 -19.65
C GLU A 36 7.44 2.73 -19.48
N LYS A 37 7.41 3.82 -20.25
CA LYS A 37 8.39 4.91 -20.14
C LYS A 37 8.15 5.82 -18.93
N ILE A 38 6.87 6.07 -18.59
CA ILE A 38 6.48 7.01 -17.53
C ILE A 38 6.52 6.36 -16.14
N LEU A 39 6.17 5.07 -16.04
CA LEU A 39 6.04 4.36 -14.77
C LEU A 39 7.33 4.37 -13.91
N PRO A 40 8.54 4.13 -14.46
CA PRO A 40 9.77 4.18 -13.66
C PRO A 40 9.97 5.54 -13.00
N TYR A 41 9.78 6.62 -13.76
CA TYR A 41 9.89 7.99 -13.25
C TYR A 41 8.84 8.28 -12.17
N GLN A 42 7.58 7.87 -12.39
CA GLN A 42 6.51 8.04 -11.41
C GLN A 42 6.80 7.27 -10.12
N LYS A 43 7.27 6.02 -10.20
CA LYS A 43 7.67 5.21 -9.04
C LYS A 43 8.77 5.91 -8.23
N LYS A 44 9.83 6.37 -8.91
CA LYS A 44 10.93 7.12 -8.28
C LYS A 44 10.41 8.37 -7.56
N LYS A 45 9.59 9.18 -8.23
CA LYS A 45 9.00 10.39 -7.64
C LYS A 45 8.07 10.10 -6.45
N CYS A 46 7.32 9.00 -6.49
CA CYS A 46 6.49 8.58 -5.36
C CYS A 46 7.35 8.18 -4.15
N LEU A 47 8.46 7.48 -4.38
CA LEU A 47 9.39 7.09 -3.33
C LEU A 47 10.10 8.29 -2.71
N GLU A 48 10.58 9.24 -3.53
CA GLU A 48 11.19 10.50 -3.07
C GLU A 48 10.25 11.29 -2.16
N ARG A 49 8.97 11.46 -2.58
CA ARG A 49 7.95 12.16 -1.78
C ARG A 49 7.63 11.44 -0.48
N LYS A 50 7.58 10.10 -0.52
CA LYS A 50 7.39 9.28 0.68
C LYS A 50 8.56 9.48 1.64
N MET A 51 9.80 9.35 1.15
CA MET A 51 11.01 9.53 1.94
C MET A 51 11.08 10.92 2.59
N GLU A 52 10.76 11.98 1.83
CA GLU A 52 10.68 13.34 2.34
C GLU A 52 9.69 13.45 3.51
N ALA A 53 8.45 12.96 3.31
CA ALA A 53 7.44 13.02 4.35
C ALA A 53 7.81 12.20 5.59
N ILE A 54 8.35 11.00 5.43
CA ILE A 54 8.83 10.18 6.55
C ILE A 54 9.94 10.91 7.30
N ARG A 55 10.91 11.51 6.60
CA ARG A 55 12.00 12.24 7.23
C ARG A 55 11.49 13.40 8.09
N VAL A 56 10.54 14.17 7.57
CA VAL A 56 9.95 15.31 8.30
C VAL A 56 9.18 14.82 9.54
N TYR A 57 8.28 13.86 9.38
CA TYR A 57 7.40 13.40 10.47
C TYR A 57 8.06 12.45 11.48
N SER A 58 9.30 12.06 11.24
CA SER A 58 10.10 11.24 12.17
C SER A 58 11.27 12.03 12.77
N ASP A 59 11.31 13.36 12.56
CA ASP A 59 12.41 14.24 12.98
C ASP A 59 13.79 13.71 12.54
N GLY A 60 13.86 13.19 11.31
CA GLY A 60 15.06 12.62 10.71
C GLY A 60 15.38 11.17 11.10
N SER A 61 14.72 10.60 12.11
CA SER A 61 15.04 9.24 12.58
C SER A 61 14.74 8.14 11.56
N MET A 62 13.82 8.39 10.60
CA MET A 62 13.41 7.43 9.56
C MET A 62 12.91 6.10 10.13
N LYS A 63 12.31 6.13 11.32
CA LYS A 63 11.83 4.95 12.05
C LYS A 63 10.35 5.06 12.42
N CYS A 64 9.73 3.91 12.65
CA CYS A 64 8.43 3.83 13.28
C CYS A 64 8.50 4.44 14.70
N ALA A 65 7.48 5.19 15.10
CA ALA A 65 7.42 5.79 16.43
C ALA A 65 7.28 4.76 17.56
N PHE A 66 6.85 3.52 17.26
CA PHE A 66 6.53 2.49 18.26
C PHE A 66 7.43 1.26 18.23
N CYS A 67 8.25 1.10 17.20
CA CYS A 67 9.12 -0.07 17.09
C CYS A 67 10.37 0.24 16.25
N PRO A 68 11.40 -0.62 16.28
CA PRO A 68 12.65 -0.36 15.56
C PRO A 68 12.58 -0.41 14.02
N GLU A 69 11.42 -0.69 13.41
CA GLU A 69 11.29 -0.78 11.94
C GLU A 69 11.70 0.54 11.27
N SER A 70 12.62 0.43 10.31
CA SER A 70 13.21 1.56 9.59
C SER A 70 13.12 1.42 8.06
N ARG A 71 12.69 0.26 7.53
CA ARG A 71 12.59 0.08 6.08
C ARG A 71 11.52 1.00 5.54
N LEU A 72 11.90 1.87 4.61
CA LEU A 72 11.00 2.88 4.03
C LEU A 72 9.71 2.27 3.45
N TYR A 73 9.77 1.05 2.89
CA TYR A 73 8.60 0.36 2.36
C TYR A 73 7.61 -0.10 3.45
N ALA A 74 8.10 -0.41 4.65
CA ALA A 74 7.29 -0.79 5.79
C ALA A 74 6.67 0.41 6.54
N LEU A 75 7.13 1.63 6.29
CA LEU A 75 6.67 2.86 6.96
C LEU A 75 5.52 3.56 6.22
N GLY A 76 4.71 4.31 6.95
CA GLY A 76 3.63 5.15 6.44
C GLY A 76 3.28 6.28 7.42
N LEU A 77 2.47 7.23 6.95
CA LEU A 77 1.90 8.28 7.79
C LEU A 77 0.59 7.77 8.41
N ASP A 78 0.54 7.80 9.73
CA ASP A 78 -0.66 7.54 10.53
C ASP A 78 -1.21 8.84 11.09
N HIS A 79 -2.54 8.94 11.18
CA HIS A 79 -3.23 10.09 11.75
C HIS A 79 -3.18 10.00 13.28
N VAL A 80 -2.52 10.96 13.94
CA VAL A 80 -2.39 10.98 15.41
C VAL A 80 -3.76 10.96 16.08
N ASN A 81 -4.74 11.63 15.47
CA ASN A 81 -6.11 11.73 15.96
C ASN A 81 -7.04 10.61 15.49
N GLY A 82 -6.55 9.59 14.76
CA GLY A 82 -7.37 8.50 14.23
C GLY A 82 -8.49 8.97 13.28
N ASP A 83 -8.42 10.20 12.79
CA ASP A 83 -9.41 10.87 11.94
C ASP A 83 -9.16 10.65 10.45
N GLY A 84 -8.29 9.71 10.11
CA GLY A 84 -7.92 9.43 8.72
C GLY A 84 -9.09 8.98 7.85
N ALA A 85 -10.13 8.34 8.42
CA ALA A 85 -11.34 8.01 7.68
C ALA A 85 -12.10 9.27 7.25
N THR A 86 -12.21 10.26 8.14
CA THR A 86 -12.83 11.56 7.88
C THR A 86 -12.01 12.34 6.86
N GLN A 87 -10.68 12.43 7.05
CA GLN A 87 -9.82 13.12 6.09
C GLN A 87 -9.86 12.47 4.69
N ARG A 88 -10.01 11.15 4.56
CA ARG A 88 -10.06 10.47 3.25
C ARG A 88 -11.37 10.68 2.49
N LYS A 89 -12.47 11.06 3.16
CA LYS A 89 -13.73 11.38 2.49
C LYS A 89 -13.56 12.59 1.57
N ASP A 90 -13.03 13.68 2.14
CA ASP A 90 -12.99 15.00 1.49
C ASP A 90 -11.57 15.52 1.21
N GLY A 91 -10.54 14.74 1.54
CA GLY A 91 -9.14 15.13 1.46
C GLY A 91 -8.26 14.18 0.64
N PRO A 92 -6.92 14.32 0.75
CA PRO A 92 -5.97 13.54 -0.04
C PRO A 92 -6.09 12.04 0.26
N ARG A 93 -6.06 11.22 -0.80
CA ARG A 93 -6.12 9.76 -0.69
C ARG A 93 -4.79 9.13 -1.06
N GLY A 94 -4.29 8.27 -0.18
CA GLY A 94 -3.05 7.52 -0.38
C GLY A 94 -1.79 8.33 -0.07
N CYS A 95 -0.70 7.61 0.18
CA CYS A 95 0.55 8.15 0.72
C CYS A 95 1.07 9.38 -0.03
N VAL A 96 1.14 9.32 -1.37
CA VAL A 96 1.70 10.41 -2.18
C VAL A 96 0.86 11.68 -2.12
N ALA A 97 -0.46 11.57 -2.20
CA ALA A 97 -1.35 12.71 -2.11
C ALA A 97 -1.29 13.33 -0.71
N THR A 98 -1.23 12.50 0.33
CA THR A 98 -1.07 12.95 1.71
C THR A 98 0.26 13.67 1.92
N SER A 99 1.38 13.16 1.40
CA SER A 99 2.68 13.83 1.46
C SER A 99 2.68 15.18 0.75
N LEU A 100 2.07 15.27 -0.44
CA LEU A 100 1.95 16.53 -1.18
C LEU A 100 1.07 17.55 -0.45
N TRP A 101 -0.04 17.10 0.12
CA TRP A 101 -0.90 17.94 0.95
C TRP A 101 -0.15 18.44 2.18
N ALA A 102 0.55 17.56 2.89
CA ALA A 102 1.34 17.95 4.06
C ALA A 102 2.37 19.02 3.71
N LYS A 103 3.14 18.82 2.64
CA LYS A 103 4.11 19.79 2.13
C LYS A 103 3.48 21.14 1.78
N LYS A 104 2.35 21.14 1.08
CA LYS A 104 1.63 22.37 0.70
C LYS A 104 1.11 23.14 1.93
N ASN A 105 0.79 22.45 3.01
CA ASN A 105 0.24 23.04 4.24
C ASN A 105 1.30 23.23 5.34
N GLY A 106 2.59 23.25 5.01
CA GLY A 106 3.66 23.53 5.97
C GLY A 106 3.93 22.41 6.98
N TRP A 107 3.71 21.15 6.59
CA TRP A 107 3.97 19.96 7.41
C TRP A 107 3.25 19.98 8.78
N PRO A 108 1.91 20.04 8.80
CA PRO A 108 1.16 20.12 10.05
C PRO A 108 1.39 18.87 10.90
N LYS A 109 1.53 19.01 12.22
CA LYS A 109 1.80 17.92 13.19
C LYS A 109 0.58 17.03 13.48
N VAL A 110 -0.16 16.66 12.43
CA VAL A 110 -1.35 15.78 12.49
C VAL A 110 -1.03 14.33 12.14
N PHE A 111 0.19 14.08 11.66
CA PHE A 111 0.68 12.75 11.32
C PHE A 111 1.82 12.32 12.24
N ARG A 112 1.97 11.00 12.40
CA ARG A 112 3.15 10.34 12.96
C ARG A 112 3.61 9.25 12.01
N VAL A 113 4.89 8.89 12.06
CA VAL A 113 5.43 7.77 11.29
C VAL A 113 5.19 6.46 12.03
N LEU A 114 4.46 5.53 11.41
CA LEU A 114 4.29 4.17 11.90
C LEU A 114 4.62 3.15 10.81
N CYS A 115 5.05 1.95 11.22
CA CYS A 115 5.07 0.81 10.31
C CYS A 115 3.64 0.26 10.08
N HIS A 116 3.43 -0.50 9.00
CA HIS A 116 2.09 -1.01 8.65
C HIS A 116 1.48 -1.91 9.73
N ASN A 117 2.30 -2.68 10.46
CA ASN A 117 1.84 -3.45 11.61
C ASN A 117 1.34 -2.54 12.74
N CYS A 118 2.15 -1.56 13.18
CA CYS A 118 1.80 -0.65 14.27
C CYS A 118 0.59 0.22 13.90
N ASN A 119 0.50 0.68 12.65
CA ASN A 119 -0.65 1.42 12.13
C ASN A 119 -1.93 0.57 12.20
N TRP A 120 -1.87 -0.67 11.71
CA TRP A 120 -3.00 -1.60 11.79
C TRP A 120 -3.43 -1.85 13.22
N LEU A 121 -2.49 -2.18 14.11
CA LEU A 121 -2.79 -2.44 15.52
C LEU A 121 -3.35 -1.20 16.24
N ALA A 122 -2.83 0.00 15.93
CA ALA A 122 -3.36 1.25 16.47
C ALA A 122 -4.81 1.51 16.05
N SER A 123 -5.25 0.99 14.89
CA SER A 123 -6.64 1.09 14.47
C SER A 123 -7.59 0.12 15.19
N LEU A 124 -7.05 -0.96 15.75
CA LEU A 124 -7.83 -2.01 16.42
C LEU A 124 -7.94 -1.84 17.93
N LEU A 125 -7.03 -1.07 18.54
CA LEU A 125 -6.96 -0.90 19.99
C LEU A 125 -7.50 0.48 20.40
N PRO A 126 -8.20 0.61 21.54
CA PRO A 126 -8.42 1.91 22.17
C PRO A 126 -7.07 2.59 22.34
N ARG A 127 -6.98 3.90 22.07
CA ARG A 127 -5.74 4.68 22.16
C ARG A 127 -5.26 4.81 23.60
N ALA A 128 -4.76 3.73 24.20
CA ALA A 128 -3.95 3.66 25.40
C ALA A 128 -3.55 2.21 25.67
N SER A 129 -2.30 1.85 25.35
CA SER A 129 -1.33 1.13 26.21
C SER A 129 -0.33 0.34 25.34
N PRO A 130 0.98 0.41 25.62
CA PRO A 130 1.95 -0.56 25.13
C PRO A 130 1.72 -1.88 25.89
N GLY A 131 1.58 -2.99 25.17
CA GLY A 131 1.49 -4.34 25.78
C GLY A 131 0.14 -5.05 25.69
N LEU A 132 -0.71 -4.78 24.68
CA LEU A 132 -2.01 -5.45 24.58
C LEU A 132 -1.95 -6.86 23.96
N SER A 133 -1.84 -7.78 24.91
CA SER A 133 -2.42 -9.11 24.97
C SER A 133 -3.71 -9.31 24.17
N CYS A 134 -3.77 -10.49 23.55
CA CYS A 134 -4.95 -11.30 23.25
C CYS A 134 -6.26 -10.61 22.81
N TYR A 135 -6.26 -9.92 21.67
CA TYR A 135 -7.49 -9.99 20.86
C TYR A 135 -7.56 -11.41 20.29
N LYS A 136 -8.32 -12.29 20.95
CA LYS A 136 -8.58 -13.64 20.46
C LYS A 136 -9.17 -13.52 19.05
N SER A 137 -8.39 -13.81 18.02
CA SER A 137 -8.96 -13.96 16.68
C SER A 137 -9.86 -15.19 16.70
N ALA A 138 -11.16 -14.99 16.58
CA ALA A 138 -12.12 -16.08 16.38
C ALA A 138 -11.89 -16.85 15.05
N ASP A 139 -10.91 -16.46 14.23
CA ASP A 139 -10.57 -17.10 12.97
C ASP A 139 -9.60 -18.28 13.18
N LYS A 140 -10.13 -19.38 13.73
CA LYS A 140 -9.41 -20.67 13.89
C LYS A 140 -8.73 -21.13 12.60
N LEU A 141 -9.28 -20.77 11.44
CA LEU A 141 -8.73 -21.12 10.14
C LEU A 141 -7.43 -20.34 9.86
N LYS A 142 -7.36 -19.06 10.23
CA LYS A 142 -6.12 -18.29 10.17
C LYS A 142 -5.04 -18.89 11.07
N GLU A 143 -5.41 -19.27 12.30
CA GLU A 143 -4.51 -19.90 13.27
C GLU A 143 -3.93 -21.22 12.73
N GLN A 144 -4.78 -22.13 12.25
CA GLN A 144 -4.37 -23.39 11.62
C GLN A 144 -3.42 -23.15 10.44
N THR A 145 -3.77 -22.18 9.58
CA THR A 145 -2.98 -21.87 8.41
C THR A 145 -1.60 -21.32 8.79
N ILE A 146 -1.53 -20.42 9.76
CA ILE A 146 -0.27 -19.87 10.24
C ILE A 146 0.55 -20.96 10.91
N CYS A 147 -0.04 -21.77 11.78
CA CYS A 147 0.65 -22.87 12.44
C CYS A 147 1.31 -23.80 11.43
N HIS A 148 0.57 -24.19 10.37
CA HIS A 148 1.10 -25.05 9.31
C HIS A 148 2.28 -24.42 8.57
N TYR A 149 2.11 -23.21 8.01
CA TYR A 149 3.13 -22.58 7.17
C TYR A 149 4.27 -21.89 7.93
N SER A 150 4.21 -21.88 9.27
CA SER A 150 5.29 -21.41 10.14
C SER A 150 5.96 -22.56 10.91
N GLU A 151 5.61 -23.81 10.59
CA GLU A 151 6.13 -25.01 11.27
C GLU A 151 5.94 -24.94 12.80
N GLY A 152 4.78 -24.41 13.22
CA GLY A 152 4.42 -24.23 14.63
C GLY A 152 5.02 -22.99 15.32
N SER A 153 5.97 -22.29 14.71
CA SER A 153 6.59 -21.10 15.34
C SER A 153 5.60 -19.96 15.57
N MET A 154 4.52 -19.89 14.77
CA MET A 154 3.47 -18.86 14.87
C MET A 154 4.06 -17.43 14.85
N ALA A 155 5.17 -17.24 14.15
CA ALA A 155 5.91 -15.99 14.11
C ALA A 155 6.46 -15.69 12.72
N CYS A 156 6.62 -14.40 12.45
CA CYS A 156 7.40 -13.90 11.33
C CYS A 156 8.89 -14.00 11.67
N PRO A 157 9.81 -14.22 10.69
CA PRO A 157 11.25 -14.24 10.93
C PRO A 157 11.83 -12.99 11.63
N CYS A 158 11.15 -11.85 11.58
CA CYS A 158 11.53 -10.64 12.32
C CYS A 158 11.13 -10.65 13.81
N GLY A 159 10.61 -11.77 14.33
CA GLY A 159 10.22 -11.96 15.74
C GLY A 159 8.79 -11.54 16.07
N ILE A 160 8.04 -10.94 15.14
CA ILE A 160 6.63 -10.60 15.37
C ILE A 160 5.79 -11.88 15.41
N SER A 161 5.15 -12.15 16.55
CA SER A 161 4.27 -13.32 16.78
C SER A 161 2.78 -12.96 16.91
N ASP A 162 2.42 -11.67 16.79
CA ASP A 162 1.03 -11.26 16.87
C ASP A 162 0.25 -11.69 15.61
N ILE A 163 -0.59 -12.71 15.78
CA ILE A 163 -1.42 -13.30 14.72
C ILE A 163 -2.26 -12.27 13.95
N ARG A 164 -2.61 -11.12 14.55
CA ARG A 164 -3.40 -10.06 13.88
C ARG A 164 -2.65 -9.44 12.70
N VAL A 165 -1.32 -9.38 12.77
CA VAL A 165 -0.46 -8.79 11.74
C VAL A 165 0.29 -9.83 10.92
N LEU A 166 0.19 -11.12 11.28
CA LEU A 166 0.70 -12.21 10.45
C LEU A 166 -0.20 -12.46 9.24
N THR A 167 0.43 -12.79 8.12
CA THR A 167 -0.19 -13.07 6.83
C THR A 167 0.57 -14.17 6.10
N ILE A 168 -0.13 -14.80 5.16
CA ILE A 168 0.53 -15.60 4.13
C ILE A 168 1.25 -14.65 3.17
N ASP A 169 2.48 -15.03 2.84
CA ASP A 169 3.29 -14.43 1.81
C ASP A 169 3.57 -15.43 0.68
N HIS A 170 3.67 -14.86 -0.52
CA HIS A 170 4.04 -15.55 -1.74
C HIS A 170 5.51 -15.24 -2.04
N PRO A 171 6.44 -16.20 -1.85
CA PRO A 171 7.88 -15.96 -2.02
C PRO A 171 8.25 -15.37 -3.39
N ASP A 172 7.50 -15.74 -4.44
CA ASP A 172 7.70 -15.30 -5.83
C ASP A 172 6.98 -13.98 -6.19
N ALA A 173 6.37 -13.30 -5.22
CA ALA A 173 5.56 -12.09 -5.41
C ALA A 173 4.46 -12.24 -6.47
N ASP A 174 3.92 -13.45 -6.62
CA ASP A 174 2.88 -13.83 -7.57
C ASP A 174 1.48 -13.89 -6.93
N GLY A 175 1.36 -13.58 -5.64
CA GLY A 175 0.11 -13.71 -4.88
C GLY A 175 -1.10 -12.99 -5.49
N ALA A 176 -0.88 -11.87 -6.20
CA ALA A 176 -1.94 -11.20 -6.93
C ALA A 176 -2.44 -11.99 -8.16
N ALA A 177 -1.56 -12.71 -8.85
CA ALA A 177 -1.93 -13.61 -9.94
C ALA A 177 -2.62 -14.87 -9.39
N HIS A 178 -2.04 -15.48 -8.35
CA HIS A 178 -2.62 -16.64 -7.68
C HIS A 178 -4.04 -16.37 -7.15
N ARG A 179 -4.26 -15.24 -6.45
CA ARG A 179 -5.60 -14.87 -5.96
C ARG A 179 -6.61 -14.64 -7.08
N ARG A 180 -6.18 -14.07 -8.21
CA ARG A 180 -7.03 -13.89 -9.41
C ARG A 180 -7.41 -15.23 -10.04
N ALA A 181 -6.45 -16.14 -10.17
CA ALA A 181 -6.70 -17.48 -10.71
C ALA A 181 -7.69 -18.27 -9.85
N LEU A 182 -7.62 -18.13 -8.52
CA LEU A 182 -8.56 -18.77 -7.59
C LEU A 182 -9.91 -18.04 -7.42
N GLY A 183 -10.07 -16.84 -8.00
CA GLY A 183 -11.25 -15.99 -7.79
C GLY A 183 -11.46 -15.57 -6.33
N VAL A 184 -10.39 -15.49 -5.52
CA VAL A 184 -10.50 -15.14 -4.10
C VAL A 184 -10.25 -13.65 -3.88
N VAL A 185 -11.17 -13.01 -3.16
CA VAL A 185 -11.13 -11.57 -2.89
C VAL A 185 -10.60 -11.23 -1.49
N GLY A 186 -10.59 -12.18 -0.55
CA GLY A 186 -10.20 -11.95 0.85
C GLY A 186 -9.36 -13.08 1.44
N GLY A 187 -8.64 -12.76 2.52
CA GLY A 187 -7.70 -13.67 3.19
C GLY A 187 -8.38 -14.95 3.71
N SER A 188 -9.53 -14.84 4.37
CA SER A 188 -10.25 -16.02 4.90
C SER A 188 -10.71 -16.99 3.80
N GLN A 189 -10.99 -16.50 2.59
CA GLN A 189 -11.29 -17.37 1.45
C GLN A 189 -10.04 -18.12 0.97
N LEU A 190 -8.89 -17.42 0.90
CA LEU A 190 -7.62 -18.06 0.57
C LEU A 190 -7.25 -19.14 1.60
N TYR A 191 -7.33 -18.86 2.90
CA TYR A 191 -7.06 -19.85 3.94
C TYR A 191 -7.96 -21.09 3.80
N ARG A 192 -9.23 -20.88 3.46
CA ARG A 192 -10.19 -21.98 3.25
C ARG A 192 -9.77 -22.85 2.07
N ARG A 193 -9.37 -22.24 0.96
CA ARG A 193 -8.88 -22.95 -0.23
C ARG A 193 -7.60 -23.73 0.06
N LEU A 194 -6.66 -23.14 0.80
CA LEU A 194 -5.41 -23.82 1.19
C LEU A 194 -5.71 -25.03 2.07
N ARG A 195 -6.58 -24.90 3.07
CA ARG A 195 -7.00 -26.02 3.91
C ARG A 195 -7.68 -27.12 3.09
N GLN A 196 -8.57 -26.77 2.17
CA GLN A 196 -9.25 -27.73 1.29
C GLN A 196 -8.28 -28.47 0.35
N ALA A 197 -7.19 -27.80 -0.05
CA ALA A 197 -6.15 -28.38 -0.87
C ALA A 197 -5.07 -29.15 -0.07
N GLY A 198 -5.27 -29.35 1.25
CA GLY A 198 -4.31 -30.07 2.10
C GLY A 198 -3.04 -29.29 2.41
N PHE A 199 -3.12 -27.95 2.45
CA PHE A 199 -2.00 -27.03 2.70
C PHE A 199 -0.80 -27.25 1.77
N PRO A 200 -0.96 -26.97 0.46
CA PRO A 200 0.12 -27.14 -0.52
C PRO A 200 1.33 -26.27 -0.16
N PRO A 201 2.57 -26.70 -0.49
CA PRO A 201 3.78 -25.91 -0.24
C PRO A 201 3.82 -24.63 -1.09
N GLY A 202 4.86 -23.80 -0.90
CA GLY A 202 5.07 -22.57 -1.68
C GLY A 202 4.58 -21.29 -1.00
N TYR A 203 4.33 -21.34 0.31
CA TYR A 203 3.94 -20.19 1.12
C TYR A 203 4.84 -20.07 2.34
N ARG A 204 4.98 -18.86 2.85
CA ARG A 204 5.63 -18.59 4.13
C ARG A 204 4.80 -17.63 4.96
N ILE A 205 5.04 -17.59 6.26
CA ILE A 205 4.40 -16.63 7.16
C ILE A 205 5.29 -15.41 7.32
N LEU A 206 4.73 -14.23 7.05
CA LEU A 206 5.35 -12.93 7.32
C LEU A 206 4.36 -12.03 8.07
N CYS A 207 4.85 -11.02 8.76
CA CYS A 207 4.00 -9.91 9.19
C CYS A 207 3.69 -8.96 8.01
N PHE A 208 2.63 -8.15 8.09
CA PHE A 208 2.23 -7.24 7.00
C PHE A 208 3.36 -6.30 6.55
N SER A 209 4.11 -5.73 7.49
CA SER A 209 5.27 -4.90 7.19
C SER A 209 6.34 -5.65 6.38
N CYS A 210 6.69 -6.88 6.78
CA CYS A 210 7.68 -7.69 6.07
C CYS A 210 7.19 -8.17 4.71
N ASN A 211 5.93 -8.61 4.59
CA ASN A 211 5.33 -9.03 3.33
C ASN A 211 5.39 -7.87 2.32
N LEU A 212 4.89 -6.69 2.71
CA LEU A 212 4.88 -5.54 1.80
C LEU A 212 6.29 -5.06 1.45
N ALA A 213 7.20 -4.99 2.42
CA ALA A 213 8.59 -4.60 2.18
C ALA A 213 9.25 -5.55 1.18
N THR A 214 9.14 -6.86 1.42
CA THR A 214 9.74 -7.89 0.55
C THR A 214 9.17 -7.82 -0.87
N TYR A 215 7.84 -7.71 -1.02
CA TYR A 215 7.19 -7.56 -2.31
C TYR A 215 7.70 -6.31 -3.06
N LEU A 216 7.78 -5.18 -2.38
CA LEU A 216 8.22 -3.92 -3.00
C LEU A 216 9.70 -3.94 -3.35
N GLU A 217 10.55 -4.54 -2.51
CA GLU A 217 11.99 -4.73 -2.77
C GLU A 217 12.23 -5.61 -4.00
N GLN A 218 11.54 -6.75 -4.11
CA GLN A 218 11.60 -7.63 -5.28
C GLN A 218 11.12 -6.92 -6.56
N LYS A 219 10.08 -6.07 -6.48
CA LYS A 219 9.57 -5.31 -7.64
C LYS A 219 10.36 -4.06 -7.98
N ALA A 220 11.11 -3.50 -7.02
CA ALA A 220 11.93 -2.32 -7.23
C ALA A 220 13.30 -2.68 -7.83
N GLY A 221 13.76 -3.92 -7.64
CA GLY A 221 15.15 -4.30 -7.90
C GLY A 221 16.05 -3.60 -6.88
N SER A 222 16.22 -4.20 -5.69
CA SER A 222 17.11 -3.79 -4.59
C SER A 222 17.37 -2.28 -4.49
N VAL A 223 16.54 -1.56 -3.73
CA VAL A 223 16.90 -0.19 -3.29
C VAL A 223 17.80 -0.33 -2.06
N PRO A 224 18.95 0.37 -1.99
CA PRO A 224 19.87 0.24 -0.86
C PRO A 224 19.20 0.65 0.46
N HIS A 225 19.59 -0.06 1.52
CA HIS A 225 19.31 0.28 2.92
C HIS A 225 19.89 1.64 3.31
#